data_AF-A0A535X634-F1
#
_entry.id   AF-A0A535X634-F1
#
_cell.length_a   1.000
_cell.length_b   1.000
_cell.length_c   1.000
_cell.angle_alpha   90.00
_cell.angle_beta   90.00
_cell.angle_gamma   90.00
#
_symmetry.space_group_name_H-M   'P 1'
#
loop_
_entity.id
_entity.type
_entity.pdbx_description
1 polymer ?
#
loop_
_entity_poly.entity_id
_entity_poly.type
_entity_poly.pdbx_seq_one_letter_code
_entity_poly.pdbx_strand_id
1 'polypeptide(L)'
;MYQPLKIERAGLARAARGNVLVYPQKEAHLDEATGRFPARHYAQLDDKASLLASTKARLHGRVTTVHVRQGHYADDPPNGAQPDITIDRIAELRAVPPARLGA
;
A
#
# COMPACT_ATOMS: atom_id res chain seq x y z
N MET A 1 -11.86 -13.70 10.30
CA MET A 1 -10.78 -14.52 9.70
C MET A 1 -11.29 -15.10 8.39
N TYR A 2 -10.86 -14.59 7.22
CA TYR A 2 -10.79 -15.28 5.91
C TYR A 2 -10.07 -14.37 4.89
N GLN A 3 -8.94 -13.74 5.30
CA GLN A 3 -8.18 -12.85 4.42
C GLN A 3 -7.64 -13.60 3.18
N PRO A 4 -7.04 -14.80 3.31
CA PRO A 4 -6.54 -15.55 2.15
C PRO A 4 -7.67 -15.95 1.19
N LEU A 5 -8.78 -16.48 1.71
CA LEU A 5 -9.90 -16.93 0.89
C LEU A 5 -10.58 -15.77 0.13
N LYS A 6 -10.62 -14.56 0.72
CA LYS A 6 -11.12 -13.35 0.05
C LYS A 6 -10.22 -12.94 -1.12
N ILE A 7 -8.90 -12.99 -0.93
CA ILE A 7 -7.92 -12.65 -1.97
C ILE A 7 -8.03 -13.63 -3.15
N GLU A 8 -8.13 -14.92 -2.85
CA GLU A 8 -8.30 -15.97 -3.88
C GLU A 8 -9.62 -15.81 -4.63
N ARG A 9 -10.75 -15.72 -3.93
CA ARG A 9 -12.08 -15.62 -4.55
C ARG A 9 -12.28 -14.33 -5.36
N ALA A 10 -11.60 -13.24 -4.98
CA ALA A 10 -11.61 -12.00 -5.75
C ALA A 10 -10.68 -12.03 -6.98
N GLY A 11 -9.92 -13.11 -7.19
CA GLY A 11 -8.95 -13.24 -8.28
C GLY A 11 -7.71 -12.36 -8.10
N LEU A 12 -7.52 -11.75 -6.93
CA LEU A 12 -6.41 -10.84 -6.66
C LEU A 12 -5.07 -11.57 -6.62
N ALA A 13 -5.04 -12.81 -6.11
CA ALA A 13 -3.84 -13.64 -6.17
C ALA A 13 -3.39 -13.88 -7.61
N ARG A 14 -4.33 -14.20 -8.51
CA ARG A 14 -4.03 -14.37 -9.95
C ARG A 14 -3.57 -13.07 -10.59
N ALA A 15 -4.25 -11.96 -10.32
CA ALA A 15 -3.86 -10.64 -10.84
C ALA A 15 -2.45 -10.23 -10.39
N ALA A 16 -2.09 -10.57 -9.15
CA ALA A 16 -0.76 -10.36 -8.58
C ALA A 16 0.26 -11.46 -8.95
N ARG A 17 -0.09 -12.41 -9.84
CA ARG A 17 0.78 -13.54 -10.24
C ARG A 17 1.29 -14.36 -9.05
N GLY A 18 0.47 -14.54 -8.02
CA GLY A 18 0.82 -15.25 -6.80
C GLY A 18 1.70 -14.48 -5.81
N ASN A 19 2.08 -13.22 -6.11
CA ASN A 19 2.88 -12.38 -5.22
C ASN A 19 2.02 -11.79 -4.10
N VAL A 20 1.53 -12.66 -3.21
CA VAL A 20 0.66 -12.32 -2.09
C VAL A 20 1.37 -12.65 -0.79
N LEU A 21 1.47 -11.67 0.10
CA LEU A 21 1.93 -11.84 1.47
C LEU A 21 0.80 -11.47 2.42
N VAL A 22 0.50 -12.37 3.36
CA VAL A 22 -0.56 -12.17 4.35
C VAL A 22 0.04 -12.30 5.74
N TYR A 23 0.01 -11.21 6.49
CA TYR A 23 0.52 -11.14 7.86
C TYR A 23 -0.60 -10.74 8.83
N PRO A 24 -0.57 -11.22 10.08
CA PRO A 24 -1.45 -10.70 11.14
C PRO A 24 -1.29 -9.19 11.34
N GLN A 25 -0.06 -8.68 11.29
CA GLN A 25 0.26 -7.25 11.40
C GLN A 25 1.25 -6.83 10.32
N LYS A 26 0.74 -6.54 9.11
CA LYS A 26 1.55 -6.24 7.91
C LYS A 26 2.65 -5.19 8.12
N GLU A 27 2.42 -4.18 8.97
CA GLU A 27 3.38 -3.09 9.19
C GLU A 27 4.67 -3.54 9.89
N ALA A 28 4.60 -4.62 10.67
CA ALA A 28 5.76 -5.19 11.34
C ALA A 28 6.68 -5.96 10.36
N HIS A 29 6.16 -6.39 9.21
CA HIS A 29 6.81 -7.28 8.25
C HIS A 29 7.32 -6.57 6.99
N LEU A 30 7.51 -5.26 7.04
CA LEU A 30 7.97 -4.49 5.88
C LEU A 30 9.36 -4.92 5.39
N ASP A 31 10.26 -5.28 6.31
CA ASP A 31 11.60 -5.76 5.97
C ASP A 31 11.56 -7.11 5.24
N GLU A 32 10.61 -7.98 5.62
CA GLU A 32 10.38 -9.26 4.95
C GLU A 32 9.81 -9.05 3.54
N ALA A 33 8.84 -8.16 3.39
CA ALA A 33 8.25 -7.82 2.10
C ALA A 33 9.29 -7.21 1.14
N THR A 34 10.09 -6.25 1.61
CA THR A 34 11.14 -5.60 0.81
C THR A 34 12.34 -6.53 0.54
N GLY A 35 12.63 -7.48 1.42
CA GLY A 35 13.62 -8.54 1.17
C GLY A 35 13.17 -9.52 0.09
N ARG A 36 11.88 -9.87 0.06
CA ARG A 36 11.30 -10.77 -0.96
C ARG A 36 11.10 -10.10 -2.31
N PHE A 37 10.78 -8.81 -2.32
CA PHE A 37 10.59 -8.00 -3.53
C PHE A 37 11.53 -6.80 -3.54
N PRO A 38 12.84 -7.00 -3.77
CA PRO A 38 13.82 -5.93 -3.69
C PRO A 38 13.61 -4.90 -4.81
N ALA A 39 13.44 -3.64 -4.42
CA ALA A 39 13.36 -2.50 -5.32
C ALA A 39 14.11 -1.27 -4.80
N ARG A 40 14.50 -0.40 -5.74
CA ARG A 40 15.10 0.92 -5.41
C ARG A 40 14.06 1.85 -4.78
N HIS A 41 12.83 1.81 -5.30
CA HIS A 41 11.68 2.60 -4.85
C HIS A 41 10.44 1.73 -4.78
N TYR A 42 9.53 2.05 -3.85
CA TYR A 42 8.26 1.36 -3.65
C TYR A 42 7.09 2.33 -3.81
N ALA A 43 5.94 1.81 -4.22
CA ALA A 43 4.66 2.50 -4.09
C ALA A 43 3.77 1.69 -3.15
N GLN A 44 3.28 2.32 -2.08
CA GLN A 44 2.32 1.71 -1.16
C GLN A 44 0.97 2.40 -1.28
N LEU A 45 -0.06 1.60 -1.49
CA LEU A 45 -1.45 2.06 -1.60
C LEU A 45 -2.24 1.45 -0.44
N ASP A 46 -2.93 2.28 0.33
CA ASP A 46 -3.74 1.81 1.47
C ASP A 46 -4.88 2.79 1.81
N ASP A 47 -5.92 2.31 2.49
CA ASP A 47 -7.02 3.14 3.01
C ASP A 47 -6.70 3.78 4.36
N LYS A 48 -5.65 3.29 5.06
CA LYS A 48 -5.22 3.83 6.36
C LYS A 48 -4.04 4.79 6.21
N ALA A 49 -4.29 6.08 6.34
CA ALA A 49 -3.26 7.11 6.30
C ALA A 49 -2.17 6.92 7.39
N SER A 50 -2.53 6.41 8.56
CA SER A 50 -1.55 6.13 9.64
C SER A 50 -0.55 5.01 9.31
N LEU A 51 -0.99 3.95 8.61
CA LEU A 51 -0.08 2.90 8.14
C LEU A 51 0.91 3.44 7.09
N LEU A 52 0.41 4.31 6.20
CA LEU A 52 1.24 4.97 5.20
C LEU A 52 2.31 5.83 5.88
N ALA A 53 1.94 6.60 6.92
CA ALA A 53 2.90 7.38 7.71
C ALA A 53 3.96 6.48 8.38
N SER A 54 3.55 5.37 8.98
CA SER A 54 4.45 4.35 9.57
C SER A 54 5.45 3.80 8.55
N THR A 55 4.97 3.45 7.35
CA THR A 55 5.82 2.95 6.27
C THR A 55 6.77 4.02 5.74
N LYS A 56 6.29 5.26 5.62
CA LYS A 56 7.11 6.42 5.22
C LYS A 56 8.22 6.67 6.23
N ALA A 57 7.95 6.58 7.53
CA ALA A 57 8.97 6.70 8.57
C ALA A 57 10.04 5.60 8.48
N ARG A 58 9.69 4.41 7.97
CA ARG A 58 10.61 3.27 7.85
C ARG A 58 11.42 3.29 6.55
N LEU A 59 10.80 3.58 5.41
CA LEU A 59 11.45 3.58 4.09
C LEU A 59 11.93 4.96 3.61
N HIS A 60 11.55 6.02 4.31
CA HIS A 60 11.99 7.39 4.05
C HIS A 60 11.69 7.80 2.60
N GLY A 61 12.68 8.32 1.87
CA GLY A 61 12.54 8.73 0.47
C GLY A 61 12.40 7.57 -0.54
N ARG A 62 12.45 6.31 -0.10
CA ARG A 62 12.35 5.13 -0.98
C ARG A 62 10.92 4.65 -1.20
N VAL A 63 9.92 5.38 -0.71
CA VAL A 63 8.52 5.01 -0.91
C VAL A 63 7.68 6.22 -1.30
N THR A 64 6.78 6.02 -2.26
CA THR A 64 5.63 6.88 -2.50
C THR A 64 4.41 6.27 -1.81
N THR A 65 3.74 7.02 -0.95
CA THR A 65 2.51 6.60 -0.27
C THR A 65 1.29 7.21 -0.95
N VAL A 66 0.29 6.37 -1.22
CA VAL A 66 -0.97 6.75 -1.86
C VAL A 66 -2.11 6.38 -0.93
N HIS A 67 -2.78 7.40 -0.39
CA HIS A 67 -3.99 7.21 0.40
C HIS A 67 -5.20 7.10 -0.51
N VAL A 68 -5.91 5.98 -0.41
CA VAL A 68 -7.15 5.73 -1.16
C VAL A 68 -8.30 5.95 -0.19
N ARG A 69 -9.05 7.05 -0.34
CA ARG A 69 -10.13 7.46 0.58
C ARG A 69 -11.37 6.58 0.41
N GLN A 70 -11.26 5.32 0.83
CA GLN A 70 -12.29 4.30 0.71
C GLN A 70 -12.56 3.62 2.04
N GLY A 71 -13.82 3.25 2.26
CA GLY A 71 -14.23 2.48 3.43
C GLY A 71 -14.19 3.29 4.73
N HIS A 72 -14.07 2.57 5.84
CA HIS A 72 -14.21 3.14 7.19
C HIS A 72 -13.11 4.15 7.55
N TYR A 73 -11.94 4.06 6.94
CA TYR A 73 -10.75 4.86 7.26
C TYR A 73 -10.51 6.03 6.29
N ALA A 74 -11.48 6.32 5.41
CA ALA A 74 -11.33 7.30 4.34
C ALA A 74 -10.97 8.71 4.83
N ASP A 75 -11.45 9.08 6.02
CA ASP A 75 -11.27 10.40 6.63
C ASP A 75 -10.37 10.36 7.87
N ASP A 76 -9.75 9.21 8.16
CA ASP A 76 -8.82 9.09 9.27
C ASP A 76 -7.55 9.91 8.97
N PRO A 77 -7.14 10.82 9.88
CA PRO A 77 -5.93 11.59 9.67
C PRO A 77 -4.69 10.70 9.77
N PRO A 78 -3.60 11.03 9.05
CA PRO A 78 -2.32 10.37 9.27
C PRO A 78 -1.78 10.70 10.66
N ASN A 79 -1.26 9.70 11.35
CA ASN A 79 -0.40 9.90 12.50
C ASN A 79 1.07 9.98 12.05
N GLY A 80 1.50 11.16 11.60
CA GLY A 80 2.86 11.42 11.13
C GLY A 80 2.89 12.10 9.76
N ALA A 81 3.74 11.60 8.86
CA ALA A 81 3.88 12.17 7.51
C ALA A 81 2.57 12.07 6.72
N GLN A 82 2.24 13.14 5.99
CA GLN A 82 1.13 13.15 5.05
C GLN A 82 1.41 12.17 3.88
N PRO A 83 0.38 11.52 3.31
CA PRO A 83 0.51 10.78 2.06
C PRO A 83 1.05 11.66 0.93
N ASP A 84 1.89 11.13 0.06
CA ASP A 84 2.39 11.90 -1.11
C ASP A 84 1.29 12.15 -2.15
N ILE A 85 0.31 11.24 -2.21
CA ILE A 85 -0.82 11.27 -3.12
C ILE A 85 -2.07 10.84 -2.36
N THR A 86 -3.18 11.53 -2.59
CA THR A 86 -4.50 11.14 -2.11
C THR A 86 -5.44 11.02 -3.30
N ILE A 87 -6.19 9.93 -3.38
CA ILE A 87 -7.21 9.68 -4.41
C ILE A 87 -8.51 9.20 -3.76
N ASP A 88 -9.65 9.52 -4.35
CA ASP A 88 -10.94 9.11 -3.78
C ASP A 88 -11.30 7.66 -4.15
N ARG A 89 -10.82 7.18 -5.31
CA ARG A 89 -11.06 5.81 -5.77
C ARG A 89 -9.81 5.19 -6.37
N ILE A 90 -9.59 3.90 -6.14
CA ILE A 90 -8.46 3.15 -6.69
C ILE A 90 -8.34 3.25 -8.23
N ALA A 91 -9.44 3.45 -8.94
CA ALA A 91 -9.44 3.61 -10.39
C ALA A 91 -8.69 4.85 -10.89
N GLU A 92 -8.59 5.90 -10.05
CA GLU A 92 -7.89 7.14 -10.36
C GLU A 92 -6.37 6.96 -10.42
N LEU A 93 -5.85 5.85 -9.88
CA LEU A 93 -4.45 5.47 -10.05
C LEU A 93 -4.03 5.39 -11.53
N ARG A 94 -4.97 5.08 -12.43
CA ARG A 94 -4.72 5.06 -13.89
C ARG A 94 -4.30 6.41 -14.46
N ALA A 95 -4.63 7.51 -13.78
CA ALA A 95 -4.26 8.86 -14.17
C ALA A 95 -2.97 9.35 -13.48
N VAL A 96 -2.45 8.60 -12.50
CA VAL A 96 -1.19 8.94 -11.81
C VAL A 96 -0.01 8.55 -12.71
N PRO A 97 0.87 9.50 -13.08
CA PRO A 97 2.05 9.18 -13.88
C PRO A 97 2.98 8.19 -13.15
N PRO A 98 3.52 7.17 -13.83
CA PRO A 98 4.44 6.20 -13.21
C PRO A 98 5.63 6.83 -12.47
N ALA A 99 6.18 7.93 -13.01
CA ALA A 99 7.26 8.69 -12.37
C ALA A 99 6.90 9.20 -10.97
N ARG A 100 5.63 9.48 -10.69
CA ARG A 100 5.18 9.88 -9.35
C ARG A 100 5.16 8.71 -8.36
N LEU A 101 5.08 7.48 -8.86
CA LEU A 101 5.14 6.24 -8.08
C LEU A 101 6.58 5.69 -7.97
N GLY A 102 7.57 6.41 -8.54
CA GLY A 102 8.99 6.02 -8.55
C GLY A 102 9.36 4.97 -9.60
N ALA A 103 8.55 4.84 -10.66
CA ALA A 103 8.80 4.00 -11.83
C ALA A 103 9.28 4.81 -13.05
#